data_AF-A0AA43ILK1-F1
#
_entry.id   AF-A0AA43ILK1-F1
#
_cell.length_a   1.000
_cell.length_b   1.000
_cell.length_c   1.000
_cell.angle_alpha   90.00
_cell.angle_beta   90.00
_cell.angle_gamma   90.00
#
_symmetry.space_group_name_H-M   'P 1'
#
loop_
_entity.id
_entity.type
_entity.pdbx_description
1 polymer ?
#
loop_
_entity_poly.entity_id
_entity_poly.type
_entity_poly.pdbx_seq_one_letter_code
_entity_poly.pdbx_strand_id
1 'polypeptide(L)'
;DPRPRKRDIKRRLTSPRYLDIYKKLIKPGSYVRIKTDNTALYLYSLEEVRARNDIGDLGFTDNLYESALRPECFDIKTRYEEKFTAEGEKIKYLRFRF
;
A
#
# COMPACT_ATOMS: atom_id res chain seq x y z
N ASP A 1 -5.79 2.26 -9.60
CA ASP A 1 -7.26 2.35 -9.74
C ASP A 1 -7.93 1.69 -8.54
N PRO A 2 -8.57 2.47 -7.65
CA PRO A 2 -9.06 2.01 -6.34
C PRO A 2 -10.23 1.02 -6.42
N ARG A 3 -10.85 0.81 -7.59
CA ARG A 3 -11.86 -0.23 -7.85
C ARG A 3 -12.86 -0.38 -6.69
N PRO A 4 -13.77 0.60 -6.51
CA PRO A 4 -14.62 0.72 -5.32
C PRO A 4 -15.66 -0.41 -5.18
N ARG A 5 -15.92 -1.19 -6.24
CA ARG A 5 -16.96 -2.24 -6.22
C ARG A 5 -16.41 -3.52 -5.58
N LYS A 6 -17.15 -4.10 -4.63
CA LYS A 6 -16.79 -5.37 -3.95
C LYS A 6 -16.51 -6.54 -4.92
N ARG A 7 -17.19 -6.58 -6.07
CA ARG A 7 -16.96 -7.61 -7.11
C ARG A 7 -15.57 -7.57 -7.74
N ASP A 8 -14.89 -6.42 -7.67
CA ASP A 8 -13.59 -6.18 -8.30
C ASP A 8 -12.42 -6.37 -7.31
N ILE A 9 -12.69 -6.84 -6.08
CA ILE A 9 -11.69 -7.12 -5.04
C ILE A 9 -10.60 -8.07 -5.56
N LYS A 10 -10.99 -9.12 -6.32
CA LYS A 10 -10.05 -10.09 -6.91
C LYS A 10 -9.10 -9.49 -7.96
N ARG A 11 -9.40 -8.28 -8.44
CA ARG A 11 -8.54 -7.56 -9.38
C ARG A 11 -7.69 -6.50 -8.67
N ARG A 12 -7.78 -6.36 -7.34
CA ARG A 12 -6.91 -5.48 -6.58
C ARG A 12 -5.51 -6.04 -6.58
N LEU A 13 -4.54 -5.15 -6.80
CA LEU A 13 -3.12 -5.47 -6.83
C LEU A 13 -2.59 -6.00 -5.48
N THR A 14 -3.38 -5.87 -4.41
CA THR A 14 -3.07 -6.37 -3.07
C THR A 14 -3.80 -7.65 -2.69
N SER A 15 -4.51 -8.27 -3.63
CA SER A 15 -5.13 -9.58 -3.38
C SER A 15 -4.07 -10.70 -3.27
N PRO A 16 -4.36 -11.82 -2.58
CA PRO A 16 -3.41 -12.91 -2.35
C PRO A 16 -2.66 -13.38 -3.59
N ARG A 17 -3.39 -13.50 -4.72
CA ARG A 17 -2.83 -13.91 -6.00
C ARG A 17 -1.71 -12.98 -6.47
N TYR A 18 -1.88 -11.67 -6.34
CA TYR A 18 -0.85 -10.71 -6.73
C TYR A 18 0.30 -10.67 -5.74
N LEU A 19 0.03 -10.83 -4.44
CA LEU A 19 1.09 -10.94 -3.42
C LEU A 19 2.02 -12.13 -3.71
N ASP A 20 1.48 -13.28 -4.11
CA ASP A 20 2.30 -14.44 -4.50
C ASP A 20 3.11 -14.20 -5.77
N ILE A 21 2.58 -13.40 -6.71
CA ILE A 21 3.34 -12.98 -7.89
C ILE A 21 4.47 -12.04 -7.47
N TYR A 22 4.21 -11.04 -6.63
CA TYR A 22 5.24 -10.12 -6.14
C TYR A 22 6.34 -10.87 -5.40
N LYS A 23 6.00 -11.84 -4.56
CA LYS A 23 6.97 -12.68 -3.87
C LYS A 23 7.94 -13.39 -4.82
N LYS A 24 7.46 -13.84 -5.99
CA LYS A 24 8.30 -14.49 -7.01
C LYS A 24 9.14 -13.50 -7.82
N LEU A 25 8.69 -12.26 -7.95
CA LEU A 25 9.35 -11.24 -8.78
C LEU A 25 10.42 -10.47 -8.02
N ILE A 26 10.26 -10.26 -6.71
CA ILE A 26 11.21 -9.48 -5.91
C ILE A 26 12.35 -10.34 -5.37
N LYS A 27 13.52 -9.72 -5.16
CA LYS A 27 14.65 -10.39 -4.50
C LYS A 27 14.32 -10.63 -3.02
N PRO A 28 14.78 -11.75 -2.42
CA PRO A 28 14.61 -12.00 -0.99
C PRO A 28 15.05 -10.80 -0.13
N GLY A 29 14.24 -10.41 0.85
CA GLY A 29 14.51 -9.27 1.72
C GLY A 29 14.20 -7.89 1.14
N SER A 30 13.64 -7.81 -0.08
CA SER A 30 13.22 -6.52 -0.67
C SER A 30 11.88 -6.05 -0.11
N TYR A 31 11.70 -4.73 -0.03
CA TYR A 31 10.45 -4.12 0.40
C TYR A 31 9.46 -3.94 -0.75
N VAL A 32 8.23 -4.37 -0.52
CA VAL A 32 7.06 -3.94 -1.27
C VAL A 32 6.51 -2.68 -0.60
N ARG A 33 6.30 -1.63 -1.39
CA ARG A 33 5.81 -0.32 -0.94
C ARG A 33 4.56 0.06 -1.71
N ILE A 34 3.49 0.39 -1.01
CA ILE A 34 2.19 0.68 -1.59
C ILE A 34 1.68 2.00 -1.01
N LYS A 35 1.40 2.96 -1.88
CA LYS A 35 0.71 4.21 -1.54
C LYS A 35 -0.72 4.17 -2.08
N THR A 36 -1.69 4.58 -1.29
CA THR A 36 -3.08 4.71 -1.72
C THR A 36 -3.81 5.82 -0.97
N ASP A 37 -4.64 6.56 -1.68
CA ASP A 37 -5.61 7.52 -1.16
C ASP A 37 -6.89 6.85 -0.62
N ASN A 38 -7.20 5.64 -1.11
CA ASN A 38 -8.44 4.94 -0.78
C ASN A 38 -8.35 4.13 0.53
N THR A 39 -9.11 4.56 1.54
CA THR A 39 -9.17 3.91 2.87
C THR A 39 -9.64 2.45 2.80
N ALA A 40 -10.65 2.13 1.99
CA ALA A 40 -11.17 0.76 1.90
C ALA A 40 -10.18 -0.20 1.23
N LEU A 41 -9.42 0.28 0.24
CA LEU A 41 -8.34 -0.49 -0.37
C LEU A 41 -7.19 -0.68 0.63
N TYR A 42 -6.84 0.37 1.37
CA TYR A 42 -5.80 0.31 2.40
C TYR A 42 -6.12 -0.72 3.48
N LEU A 43 -7.30 -0.66 4.09
CA LEU A 43 -7.71 -1.60 5.13
C LEU A 43 -7.72 -3.04 4.62
N TYR A 44 -8.29 -3.27 3.42
CA TYR A 44 -8.26 -4.58 2.77
C TYR A 44 -6.82 -5.09 2.59
N SER A 45 -5.93 -4.24 2.09
CA SER A 45 -4.54 -4.62 1.84
C SER A 45 -3.79 -4.93 3.14
N LEU A 46 -4.07 -4.18 4.21
CA LEU A 46 -3.49 -4.41 5.52
C LEU A 46 -3.96 -5.74 6.13
N GLU A 47 -5.24 -6.08 5.98
CA GLU A 47 -5.78 -7.38 6.42
C GLU A 47 -5.14 -8.54 5.67
N GLU A 48 -5.07 -8.47 4.34
CA GLU A 48 -4.47 -9.53 3.51
C GLU A 48 -2.98 -9.73 3.82
N VAL A 49 -2.25 -8.63 4.06
CA VAL A 49 -0.83 -8.67 4.43
C VAL A 49 -0.64 -9.22 5.86
N ARG A 50 -1.51 -8.86 6.80
CA ARG A 50 -1.47 -9.39 8.18
C ARG A 50 -1.86 -10.86 8.29
N ALA A 51 -2.69 -11.35 7.38
CA ALA A 51 -3.09 -12.75 7.34
C ALA A 51 -1.96 -13.69 6.86
N ARG A 52 -0.85 -13.15 6.38
CA ARG A 52 0.28 -13.91 5.85
C ARG A 52 1.36 -14.12 6.91
N ASN A 53 1.83 -15.36 7.01
CA ASN A 53 2.89 -15.76 7.93
C ASN A 53 4.30 -15.52 7.37
N ASP A 54 4.41 -15.26 6.07
CA ASP A 54 5.67 -15.04 5.35
C ASP A 54 6.01 -13.55 5.18
N ILE A 55 5.40 -12.68 5.99
CA ILE A 55 5.62 -11.24 5.93
C ILE A 55 6.38 -10.76 7.16
N GLY A 56 7.45 -10.00 6.92
CA GLY A 56 8.25 -9.33 7.93
C GLY A 56 8.22 -7.81 7.80
N ASP A 57 8.59 -7.14 8.89
CA ASP A 57 8.80 -5.68 8.95
C ASP A 57 7.66 -4.87 8.31
N LEU A 58 6.44 -5.18 8.75
CA LEU A 58 5.21 -4.53 8.32
C LEU A 58 5.13 -3.13 8.93
N GLY A 59 5.34 -2.10 8.11
CA GLY A 59 5.07 -0.71 8.44
C GLY A 59 3.82 -0.20 7.73
N PHE A 60 2.96 0.54 8.42
CA PHE A 60 1.76 1.12 7.81
C PHE A 60 1.41 2.45 8.47
N THR A 61 0.75 3.32 7.72
CA THR A 61 0.24 4.60 8.21
C THR A 61 -0.96 5.03 7.38
N ASP A 62 -1.93 5.64 8.04
CA ASP A 62 -3.07 6.28 7.41
C ASP A 62 -2.80 7.75 7.03
N ASN A 63 -1.67 8.32 7.49
CA ASN A 63 -1.21 9.65 7.16
C ASN A 63 0.29 9.68 6.85
N LEU A 64 0.64 9.38 5.60
CA LEU A 64 2.02 9.31 5.15
C LEU A 64 2.80 10.61 5.40
N TYR A 65 2.20 11.78 5.16
CA TYR A 65 2.90 13.07 5.24
C TYR A 65 3.26 13.52 6.66
N GLU A 66 2.55 13.00 7.67
CA GLU A 66 2.83 13.20 9.10
C GLU A 66 3.54 11.99 9.74
N SER A 67 3.85 10.97 8.96
CA SER A 67 4.46 9.74 9.48
C SER A 67 5.99 9.74 9.37
N ALA A 68 6.63 8.98 10.26
CA ALA A 68 8.05 8.64 10.16
C ALA A 68 8.41 7.83 8.90
N LEU A 69 7.42 7.31 8.16
CA LEU A 69 7.60 6.55 6.92
C LEU A 69 7.72 7.46 5.68
N ARG A 70 7.54 8.77 5.84
CA ARG A 70 7.67 9.74 4.73
C ARG A 70 9.02 9.69 4.01
N PRO A 71 10.19 9.65 4.68
CA PRO A 71 11.48 9.61 4.00
C PRO A 71 11.65 8.36 3.12
N GLU A 72 10.99 7.25 3.47
CA GLU A 72 11.03 6.01 2.68
C GLU A 72 10.31 6.11 1.33
N CYS A 73 9.49 7.14 1.17
CA CYS A 73 8.76 7.41 -0.06
C CYS A 73 9.51 8.31 -1.04
N PHE A 74 10.78 8.62 -0.73
CA PHE A 74 11.71 9.42 -1.55
C PHE A 74 11.20 10.82 -1.91
N ASP A 75 10.18 11.32 -1.17
CA ASP A 75 9.44 12.57 -1.47
C ASP A 75 9.00 12.73 -2.94
N ILE A 76 8.90 11.62 -3.68
CA ILE A 76 8.40 11.63 -5.06
C ILE A 76 6.91 11.90 -4.98
N LYS A 77 6.54 13.14 -5.31
CA LYS A 77 5.16 13.60 -5.41
C LYS A 77 4.68 13.44 -6.84
N THR A 78 3.55 12.77 -7.00
CA THR A 78 2.80 12.77 -8.25
C THR A 78 1.84 13.96 -8.27
N ARG A 79 1.51 14.45 -9.47
CA ARG A 79 0.55 15.56 -9.67
C ARG A 79 -0.83 15.31 -9.02
N TYR A 80 -1.21 14.04 -8.86
CA TYR A 80 -2.45 13.67 -8.15
C TYR A 80 -2.31 13.83 -6.63
N GLU A 81 -1.19 13.41 -6.04
CA GLU A 81 -0.95 13.56 -4.59
C GLU A 81 -0.96 15.03 -4.17
N GLU A 82 -0.43 15.95 -4.99
CA GLU A 82 -0.49 17.39 -4.69
C GLU A 82 -1.93 17.92 -4.64
N LYS A 83 -2.78 17.46 -5.57
CA LYS A 83 -4.18 17.85 -5.61
C LYS A 83 -4.97 17.30 -4.42
N PHE A 84 -4.79 16.03 -4.07
CA PHE A 84 -5.49 15.40 -2.95
C PHE A 84 -5.01 15.90 -1.59
N THR A 85 -3.72 16.25 -1.45
CA THR A 85 -3.21 16.87 -0.22
C THR A 85 -3.84 18.26 -0.02
N ALA A 86 -4.08 19.01 -1.09
CA ALA A 86 -4.78 20.29 -1.03
C ALA A 86 -6.29 20.15 -0.70
N GLU A 87 -6.90 19.01 -1.03
CA GLU A 87 -8.29 18.66 -0.71
C GLU A 87 -8.45 18.03 0.69
N GLY A 88 -7.36 17.86 1.45
CA GLY A 88 -7.37 17.31 2.81
C GLY A 88 -7.41 15.77 2.88
N GLU A 89 -7.26 15.09 1.75
CA GLU A 89 -7.23 13.62 1.68
C GLU A 89 -5.86 13.09 2.13
N LYS A 90 -5.86 12.33 3.22
CA LYS A 90 -4.64 11.74 3.78
C LYS A 90 -4.17 10.58 2.90
N ILE A 91 -2.91 10.59 2.49
CA ILE A 91 -2.34 9.46 1.75
C ILE A 91 -2.00 8.35 2.74
N LYS A 92 -2.51 7.14 2.49
CA LYS A 92 -2.22 5.94 3.26
C LYS A 92 -1.05 5.20 2.62
N TYR A 93 -0.25 4.57 3.46
CA TYR A 93 0.97 3.88 3.03
C TYR A 93 1.16 2.55 3.76
N LEU A 94 1.67 1.56 3.03
CA LEU A 94 1.93 0.21 3.49
C LEU A 94 3.30 -0.23 2.96
N ARG A 95 4.15 -0.73 3.86
CA ARG A 95 5.47 -1.30 3.57
C ARG A 95 5.58 -2.65 4.22
N PHE A 96 6.07 -3.63 3.48
CA PHE A 96 6.37 -4.95 4.03
C PHE A 96 7.45 -5.65 3.20
N ARG A 97 8.05 -6.70 3.73
CA ARG A 97 8.93 -7.60 2.97
C ARG A 97 8.46 -9.04 3.07
N PHE A 98 8.67 -9.79 2.01
CA PHE A 98 8.53 -11.26 2.00
C PHE A 98 9.80 -11.95 2.50
#